data_AF-A0A950Q903-F1
#
_entry.id   AF-A0A950Q903-F1
#
_cell.length_a   1.000
_cell.length_b   1.000
_cell.length_c   1.000
_cell.angle_alpha   90.00
_cell.angle_beta   90.00
_cell.angle_gamma   90.00
#
_symmetry.space_group_name_H-M   'P 1'
#
loop_
_entity.id
_entity.type
_entity.pdbx_description
1 polymer ?
#
loop_
_entity_poly.entity_id
_entity_poly.type
_entity_poly.pdbx_seq_one_letter_code
_entity_poly.pdbx_strand_id
1 'polypeptide(L)'
;GWAIDPLWSGGNPMVGGMLPRADALTLWEKASGLKADPKALYWWEIFASLKGAAIWISAAREYAEGRNTDPINAFSGWFTLAFHNHVLAQKLGAGA
;
A
#
# COMPACT_ATOMS: atom_id res chain seq x y z
N GLY A 1 -4.12 0.50 -7.47
CA GLY A 1 -4.03 0.29 -6.02
C GLY A 1 -2.60 -0.01 -5.61
N TRP A 2 -2.20 -1.28 -5.55
CA TRP A 2 -0.94 -1.72 -4.95
C TRP A 2 0.34 -1.03 -5.44
N ALA A 3 0.54 -0.91 -6.76
CA ALA A 3 1.77 -0.34 -7.32
C ALA A 3 1.98 1.15 -6.98
N ILE A 4 0.91 1.85 -6.62
CA ILE A 4 0.94 3.26 -6.21
C ILE A 4 0.73 3.43 -4.70
N ASP A 5 0.78 2.34 -3.92
CA ASP A 5 0.66 2.41 -2.47
C ASP A 5 1.88 3.17 -1.89
N PRO A 6 1.66 4.14 -1.00
CA PRO A 6 2.73 4.99 -0.45
C PRO A 6 3.76 4.22 0.37
N LEU A 7 3.49 2.97 0.77
CA LEU A 7 4.48 2.14 1.45
C LEU A 7 5.76 1.97 0.60
N TRP A 8 5.62 1.83 -0.72
CA TRP A 8 6.75 1.61 -1.64
C TRP A 8 7.65 2.82 -1.83
N SER A 9 7.22 3.98 -1.35
CA SER A 9 7.99 5.22 -1.39
C SER A 9 8.32 5.75 0.01
N GLY A 10 8.06 4.95 1.06
CA GLY A 10 8.23 5.39 2.44
C GLY A 10 7.38 6.61 2.80
N GLY A 11 6.22 6.79 2.15
CA GLY A 11 5.35 7.95 2.31
C GLY A 11 5.71 9.16 1.44
N ASN A 12 6.75 9.09 0.61
CA ASN A 12 7.05 10.14 -0.36
C ASN A 12 5.93 10.22 -1.43
N PRO A 13 5.54 11.42 -1.90
CA PRO A 13 4.51 11.60 -2.93
C PRO A 13 4.85 10.98 -4.30
N MET A 14 6.09 10.57 -4.53
CA MET A 14 6.55 9.90 -5.73
C MET A 14 6.18 8.41 -5.70
N VAL A 15 5.41 7.95 -6.67
CA VAL A 15 5.02 6.54 -6.83
C VAL A 15 6.27 5.66 -6.95
N GLY A 16 6.42 4.70 -6.02
CA GLY A 16 7.58 3.81 -5.96
C GLY A 16 8.92 4.54 -5.83
N GLY A 17 8.92 5.82 -5.43
CA GLY A 17 10.11 6.67 -5.41
C GLY A 17 10.61 7.14 -6.77
N MET A 18 9.85 6.94 -7.86
CA MET A 18 10.34 7.18 -9.23
C MET A 18 9.65 8.34 -9.94
N LEU A 19 8.32 8.40 -9.91
CA LEU A 19 7.53 9.34 -10.71
C LEU A 19 6.48 10.07 -9.87
N PRO A 20 6.14 11.33 -10.19
CA PRO A 20 4.94 11.96 -9.68
C PRO A 20 3.71 11.12 -10.03
N ARG A 21 2.70 11.12 -9.16
CA ARG A 21 1.49 10.29 -9.34
C ARG A 21 0.81 10.49 -10.70
N ALA A 22 0.66 11.73 -11.14
CA ALA A 22 0.00 12.04 -12.41
C ALA A 22 0.76 11.43 -13.61
N ASP A 23 2.08 11.49 -13.56
CA ASP A 23 2.95 10.94 -14.60
C ASP A 23 2.92 9.41 -14.59
N ALA A 24 2.95 8.79 -13.40
CA ALA A 24 2.84 7.34 -13.25
C ALA A 24 1.51 6.80 -13.80
N LEU A 25 0.39 7.49 -13.53
CA LEU A 25 -0.92 7.11 -14.06
C LEU A 25 -0.99 7.32 -15.57
N THR A 26 -0.49 8.45 -16.08
CA THR A 26 -0.44 8.72 -17.53
C THR A 26 0.38 7.66 -18.26
N LEU A 27 1.54 7.29 -17.73
CA LEU A 27 2.39 6.23 -18.28
C LEU A 27 1.67 4.88 -18.27
N TRP A 28 1.02 4.53 -17.16
CA TRP A 28 0.25 3.29 -17.05
C TRP A 28 -0.93 3.25 -18.02
N GLU A 29 -1.71 4.33 -18.16
CA GLU A 29 -2.81 4.41 -19.13
C GLU A 29 -2.31 4.24 -20.57
N LYS A 30 -1.20 4.90 -20.92
CA LYS A 30 -0.57 4.78 -22.23
C LYS A 30 -0.11 3.35 -22.51
N ALA A 31 0.55 2.70 -21.55
CA ALA A 31 1.10 1.36 -21.71
C ALA A 31 0.03 0.27 -21.70
N SER A 32 -1.02 0.43 -20.90
CA SER A 32 -2.10 -0.55 -20.75
C SER A 32 -3.23 -0.39 -21.77
N GLY A 33 -3.38 0.79 -22.38
CA GLY A 33 -4.55 1.12 -23.21
C GLY A 33 -5.84 1.33 -22.41
N LEU A 34 -5.77 1.32 -21.07
CA LEU A 34 -6.91 1.50 -20.17
C LEU A 34 -6.97 2.94 -19.63
N LYS A 35 -8.13 3.32 -19.09
CA LYS A 35 -8.33 4.58 -18.36
C LYS A 35 -8.59 4.30 -16.90
N ALA A 36 -7.92 5.06 -16.02
CA ALA A 36 -8.14 5.00 -14.59
C ALA A 36 -9.31 5.92 -14.21
N ASP A 37 -10.47 5.35 -13.89
CA ASP A 37 -11.52 6.11 -13.21
C ASP A 37 -11.01 6.55 -11.83
N PRO A 38 -10.95 7.87 -11.55
CA PRO A 38 -10.45 8.37 -10.27
C PRO A 38 -11.19 7.81 -9.04
N LYS A 39 -12.51 7.62 -9.11
CA LYS A 39 -13.32 7.12 -7.99
C LYS A 39 -13.06 5.63 -7.75
N ALA A 40 -13.07 4.85 -8.83
CA ALA A 40 -12.73 3.42 -8.73
C ALA A 40 -11.29 3.24 -8.26
N LEU A 41 -10.34 4.02 -8.79
CA LEU A 41 -8.93 3.95 -8.39
C LEU A 41 -8.75 4.28 -6.91
N TYR A 42 -9.44 5.30 -6.40
CA TYR A 42 -9.40 5.65 -4.98
C TYR A 42 -9.85 4.49 -4.10
N TRP A 43 -10.96 3.82 -4.45
CA TRP A 43 -11.41 2.61 -3.76
C TRP A 43 -10.35 1.50 -3.81
N TRP A 44 -9.75 1.27 -4.98
CA TRP A 44 -8.68 0.28 -5.15
C TRP A 44 -7.41 0.60 -4.36
N GLU A 45 -7.15 1.86 -4.03
CA GLU A 45 -6.06 2.24 -3.12
C GLU A 45 -6.39 1.89 -1.68
N ILE A 46 -7.59 2.23 -1.19
CA ILE A 46 -8.04 1.83 0.16
C ILE A 46 -7.97 0.31 0.30
N PHE A 47 -8.51 -0.41 -0.69
CA PHE A 47 -8.50 -1.86 -0.70
C PHE A 47 -7.08 -2.45 -0.75
N ALA A 48 -6.15 -1.81 -1.47
CA ALA A 48 -4.76 -2.24 -1.49
C ALA A 48 -4.09 -2.10 -0.11
N SER A 49 -4.28 -0.98 0.58
CA SER A 49 -3.73 -0.78 1.93
C SER A 49 -4.37 -1.74 2.95
N LEU A 50 -5.68 -2.05 2.82
CA LEU A 50 -6.36 -3.07 3.63
C LEU A 50 -5.75 -4.46 3.41
N LYS A 51 -5.58 -4.86 2.14
CA LYS A 51 -4.92 -6.12 1.80
C LYS A 51 -3.50 -6.19 2.36
N GLY A 52 -2.74 -5.10 2.24
CA GLY A 52 -1.41 -5.02 2.81
C GLY A 52 -1.40 -5.21 4.32
N ALA A 53 -2.29 -4.53 5.06
CA ALA A 53 -2.44 -4.73 6.50
C ALA A 53 -2.70 -6.19 6.86
N ALA A 54 -3.57 -6.89 6.12
CA ALA A 54 -3.83 -8.32 6.34
C ALA A 54 -2.57 -9.19 6.12
N ILE A 55 -1.77 -8.90 5.09
CA ILE A 55 -0.48 -9.59 4.84
C ILE A 55 0.44 -9.41 6.06
N TRP A 56 0.58 -8.17 6.55
CA TRP A 56 1.48 -7.86 7.66
C TRP A 56 1.03 -8.46 8.99
N ILE A 57 -0.28 -8.56 9.23
CA ILE A 57 -0.84 -9.29 10.39
C ILE A 57 -0.45 -10.77 10.33
N SER A 58 -0.58 -11.41 9.15
CA SER A 58 -0.19 -12.81 9.00
C SER A 58 1.33 -13.01 9.18
N ALA A 59 2.16 -12.10 8.66
CA ALA A 59 3.60 -12.13 8.87
C ALA A 59 3.96 -11.99 10.36
N ALA A 60 3.34 -11.05 11.07
CA ALA A 60 3.52 -10.87 12.51
C ALA A 60 3.20 -12.15 13.29
N ARG A 61 2.10 -12.82 12.92
CA ARG A 61 1.65 -14.05 13.53
C ARG A 61 2.64 -15.20 13.31
N GLU A 62 3.13 -15.39 12.09
CA GLU A 62 4.14 -16.42 11.77
C GLU A 62 5.41 -16.26 12.62
N TYR A 63 5.85 -15.03 12.84
CA TYR A 63 6.99 -14.74 13.69
C TYR A 63 6.71 -14.95 15.17
N ALA A 64 5.58 -14.43 15.68
CA ALA A 64 5.21 -14.52 17.09
C ALA A 64 5.01 -15.97 17.57
N GLU A 65 4.50 -16.85 16.70
CA GLU A 65 4.31 -18.27 17.00
C GLU A 65 5.56 -19.13 16.69
N GLY A 66 6.67 -18.51 16.26
CA GLY A 66 7.93 -19.20 15.98
C GLY A 66 7.89 -20.13 14.76
N ARG A 67 6.85 -20.06 13.92
CA ARG A 67 6.71 -20.86 12.69
C ARG A 67 7.64 -20.37 11.58
N ASN A 68 7.95 -19.07 11.58
CA ASN A 68 8.98 -18.49 10.74
C ASN A 68 9.69 -17.36 11.50
N THR A 69 10.94 -17.61 11.87
CA THR A 69 11.78 -16.69 12.66
C THR A 69 12.59 -15.70 11.81
N ASP A 70 12.30 -15.57 10.51
CA ASP A 70 12.94 -14.53 9.69
C ASP A 70 12.57 -13.14 10.24
N PRO A 71 13.55 -12.29 10.61
CA PRO A 71 13.30 -10.95 11.11
C PRO A 71 12.45 -10.07 10.18
N ILE A 72 12.38 -10.36 8.88
CA ILE A 72 11.52 -9.62 7.95
C ILE A 72 10.03 -9.72 8.32
N ASN A 73 9.60 -10.84 8.90
CA ASN A 73 8.23 -11.01 9.35
C ASN A 73 7.93 -10.16 10.59
N ALA A 74 8.87 -10.08 11.53
CA ALA A 74 8.77 -9.19 12.69
C ALA A 74 8.73 -7.72 12.26
N PHE A 75 9.64 -7.33 11.36
CA PHE A 75 9.69 -5.98 10.79
C PHE A 75 8.37 -5.61 10.10
N SER A 76 7.83 -6.52 9.30
CA SER A 76 6.55 -6.31 8.60
C SER A 76 5.39 -6.14 9.59
N GLY A 77 5.33 -6.99 10.61
CA GLY A 77 4.34 -6.88 11.68
C GLY A 77 4.38 -5.56 12.47
N TRP A 78 5.52 -4.87 12.46
CA TRP A 78 5.69 -3.60 13.16
C TRP A 78 5.55 -2.39 12.22
N PHE A 79 6.51 -2.20 11.30
CA PHE A 79 6.61 -1.00 10.48
C PHE A 79 5.52 -0.95 9.41
N THR A 80 5.41 -1.98 8.58
CA THR A 80 4.49 -1.95 7.42
C THR A 80 3.03 -2.01 7.87
N LEU A 81 2.73 -2.73 8.96
CA LEU A 81 1.41 -2.72 9.58
C LEU A 81 1.03 -1.34 10.13
N ALA A 82 1.92 -0.70 10.90
CA ALA A 82 1.67 0.65 11.41
C ALA A 82 1.47 1.66 10.28
N PHE A 83 2.28 1.56 9.22
CA PHE A 83 2.17 2.41 8.04
C PHE A 83 0.80 2.27 7.35
N HIS A 84 0.35 1.04 7.06
CA HIS A 84 -0.96 0.86 6.43
C HIS A 84 -2.12 1.25 7.35
N ASN A 85 -2.01 1.07 8.67
CA ASN A 85 -3.03 1.60 9.60
C ASN A 85 -3.13 3.13 9.51
N HIS A 86 -2.00 3.83 9.41
CA HIS A 86 -1.98 5.28 9.23
C HIS A 86 -2.61 5.71 7.89
N VAL A 87 -2.22 5.06 6.79
CA VAL A 87 -2.76 5.34 5.45
C VAL A 87 -4.27 5.07 5.38
N LEU A 88 -4.74 3.97 5.97
CA LEU A 88 -6.16 3.64 6.04
C LEU A 88 -6.93 4.67 6.85
N ALA A 89 -6.42 5.08 8.03
CA ALA A 89 -7.05 6.11 8.84
C ALA A 89 -7.18 7.44 8.08
N GLN A 90 -6.14 7.85 7.35
CA GLN A 90 -6.18 9.06 6.52
C GLN A 90 -7.20 8.96 5.38
N LYS A 91 -7.17 7.87 4.59
CA LYS A 91 -8.08 7.71 3.43
C LYS A 91 -9.54 7.54 3.85
N LEU A 92 -9.82 6.86 4.95
CA LEU A 92 -11.17 6.70 5.46
C LEU A 92 -11.68 7.98 6.15
N GLY A 93 -10.80 8.69 6.89
CA GLY A 93 -11.14 9.96 7.52
C GLY A 93 -11.33 11.13 6.54
N ALA A 94 -10.63 11.12 5.40
CA ALA A 94 -10.81 12.11 4.34
C ALA A 94 -12.10 11.93 3.52
N GLY A 95 -12.78 10.79 3.68
CA GLY A 95 -14.06 10.51 3.03
C GLY A 95 -15.30 10.79 3.90
N ALA A 96 -15.11 11.32 5.11
CA ALA A 96 -16.16 11.66 6.09
C ALA A 96 -16.44 13.16 6.13
#